data_AF-A0A353GHH2-F1
#
_entry.id   AF-A0A353GHH2-F1
#
_cell.length_a   1.000
_cell.length_b   1.000
_cell.length_c   1.000
_cell.angle_alpha   90.00
_cell.angle_beta   90.00
_cell.angle_gamma   90.00
#
_symmetry.space_group_name_H-M   'P 1'
#
loop_
_entity.id
_entity.type
_entity.pdbx_description
1 polymer ?
#
loop_
_entity_poly.entity_id
_entity_poly.type
_entity_poly.pdbx_seq_one_letter_code
_entity_poly.pdbx_strand_id
1 'polypeptide(L)'
;MVISAKQNGSYGGNLINQKYSPLENIGFNANPDTDCQPIFNARKNILQGSNYFPTTLNLYSRPALQTNHAGQPAPIIVASNNRAEWMTKILRNAELWGMGMTKDYLNPNTFKQDGKNVVIPWYTPHRSKRPLYVVVHYSEYSHYYQLLKGSLPSSTDVTVVGYKFGGSSTENMVGFGASRFAALALAMKLGYGQAWTVDDNVIQINGFPATLDTVEGHMTPGIFGIGFGGASDNTTETAFPGKVNFVNQDPGANFSASQPGLLQQVVLWNISALSTAQINMSPIFFASGEDVSFGTFLQNTSRDQRIITQMSVIKIVPENDTNNQGFTYVFCKQRKTLRNLFSGLTQNITIKLSTENSLSLDAYINQCQWPGGSDLTVIKSQAAEQIMVKALALGGHAPNGIFNPFTSIVDNTQLLAAAALAE
;
A
#
# COMPACT_ATOMS: atom_id res chain seq x y z
N MET A 1 17.96 9.87 21.28
CA MET A 1 18.54 8.79 20.45
C MET A 1 19.67 9.37 19.61
N VAL A 2 20.79 8.67 19.44
CA VAL A 2 21.89 9.12 18.56
C VAL A 2 22.11 8.11 17.45
N ILE A 3 22.12 8.57 16.20
CA ILE A 3 22.38 7.74 15.01
C ILE A 3 23.43 8.40 14.11
N SER A 4 24.01 7.62 13.20
CA SER A 4 24.73 8.15 12.03
C SER A 4 23.86 8.00 10.80
N ALA A 5 23.90 8.97 9.89
CA ALA A 5 23.24 8.91 8.59
C ALA A 5 23.87 9.95 7.66
N LYS A 6 23.66 9.79 6.34
CA LYS A 6 23.95 10.83 5.35
C LYS A 6 22.70 11.17 4.55
N GLN A 7 22.69 12.34 3.93
CA GLN A 7 21.68 12.73 2.97
C GLN A 7 21.77 11.78 1.77
N ASN A 8 20.64 11.23 1.35
CA ASN A 8 20.56 10.56 0.06
C ASN A 8 20.58 11.60 -1.05
N GLY A 9 21.71 11.70 -1.78
CA GLY A 9 21.88 12.64 -2.88
C GLY A 9 20.93 12.41 -4.06
N SER A 10 20.33 11.22 -4.15
CA SER A 10 19.32 10.87 -5.17
C SER A 10 17.88 10.98 -4.67
N TYR A 11 17.65 11.54 -3.48
CA TYR A 11 16.31 11.68 -2.93
C TYR A 11 15.38 12.45 -3.88
N GLY A 12 14.15 11.94 -4.06
CA GLY A 12 13.17 12.49 -5.01
C GLY A 12 13.30 11.96 -6.45
N GLY A 13 14.24 11.02 -6.70
CA GLY A 13 14.38 10.35 -7.99
C GLY A 13 13.21 9.42 -8.36
N ASN A 14 13.36 8.64 -9.43
CA ASN A 14 12.27 7.81 -9.97
C ASN A 14 12.14 6.43 -9.29
N LEU A 15 13.21 5.94 -8.67
CA LEU A 15 13.24 4.63 -8.01
C LEU A 15 12.62 4.71 -6.60
N ILE A 16 12.12 3.59 -6.08
CA ILE A 16 11.48 3.54 -4.75
C ILE A 16 12.46 3.92 -3.64
N ASN A 17 13.69 3.40 -3.70
CA ASN A 17 14.79 3.74 -2.80
C ASN A 17 15.32 5.18 -2.96
N GLN A 18 14.76 5.95 -3.90
CA GLN A 18 15.02 7.37 -4.09
C GLN A 18 13.83 8.22 -3.63
N LYS A 19 12.59 7.81 -3.91
CA LYS A 19 11.36 8.58 -3.61
C LYS A 19 11.05 8.74 -2.12
N TYR A 20 11.40 7.76 -1.31
CA TYR A 20 10.92 7.65 0.08
C TYR A 20 12.06 7.49 1.10
N SER A 21 13.29 7.75 0.69
CA SER A 21 14.50 7.45 1.49
C SER A 21 15.40 8.68 1.54
N PRO A 22 15.05 9.70 2.34
CA PRO A 22 15.84 10.92 2.45
C PRO A 22 17.22 10.71 3.08
N LEU A 23 17.38 9.64 3.86
CA LEU A 23 18.65 9.27 4.49
C LEU A 23 19.26 8.04 3.82
N GLU A 24 20.58 7.90 3.91
CA GLU A 24 21.34 6.71 3.56
C GLU A 24 22.33 6.36 4.68
N ASN A 25 22.88 5.14 4.65
CA ASN A 25 23.90 4.68 5.61
C ASN A 25 23.50 4.88 7.08
N ILE A 26 22.22 4.65 7.40
CA ILE A 26 21.70 4.77 8.76
C ILE A 26 22.38 3.72 9.65
N GLY A 27 23.11 4.19 10.66
CA GLY A 27 23.77 3.38 11.69
C GLY A 27 23.30 3.76 13.10
N PHE A 28 23.25 2.76 13.99
CA PHE A 28 22.93 2.94 15.40
C PHE A 28 24.20 2.79 16.25
N ASN A 29 24.32 3.60 17.30
CA ASN A 29 25.49 3.57 18.17
C ASN A 29 25.41 2.46 19.23
N ALA A 30 24.21 2.03 19.60
CA ALA A 30 23.96 0.98 20.60
C ALA A 30 22.99 -0.09 20.06
N ASN A 31 22.37 -0.86 20.96
CA ASN A 31 21.34 -1.84 20.60
C ASN A 31 20.16 -1.11 19.88
N PRO A 32 19.83 -1.49 18.63
CA PRO A 32 18.72 -0.90 17.87
C PRO A 32 17.39 -0.88 18.65
N ASP A 33 17.16 -1.86 19.53
CA ASP A 33 16.00 -1.91 20.43
C ASP A 33 15.89 -0.66 21.29
N THR A 34 16.94 -0.40 22.08
CA THR A 34 16.94 0.69 23.06
C THR A 34 16.96 2.06 22.38
N ASP A 35 17.60 2.15 21.22
CA ASP A 35 17.74 3.41 20.50
C ASP A 35 16.43 3.84 19.83
N CYS A 36 15.66 2.90 19.24
CA CYS A 36 14.49 3.24 18.44
C CYS A 36 13.15 3.15 19.16
N GLN A 37 13.06 2.41 20.27
CA GLN A 37 11.83 2.32 21.05
C GLN A 37 11.24 3.70 21.42
N PRO A 38 12.03 4.73 21.78
CA PRO A 38 11.51 6.08 22.03
C PRO A 38 10.78 6.70 20.84
N ILE A 39 11.22 6.49 19.60
CA ILE A 39 10.57 7.05 18.40
C ILE A 39 9.24 6.34 18.15
N PHE A 40 9.23 5.02 18.20
CA PHE A 40 8.00 4.25 18.05
C PHE A 40 6.97 4.63 19.12
N ASN A 41 7.39 4.71 20.38
CA ASN A 41 6.52 5.10 21.49
C ASN A 41 6.04 6.54 21.34
N ALA A 42 6.91 7.49 20.99
CA ALA A 42 6.50 8.87 20.81
C ALA A 42 5.49 9.02 19.66
N ARG A 43 5.69 8.34 18.53
CA ARG A 43 4.71 8.34 17.44
C ARG A 43 3.39 7.70 17.84
N LYS A 44 3.44 6.55 18.50
CA LYS A 44 2.24 5.86 19.01
C LYS A 44 1.47 6.75 19.99
N ASN A 45 2.16 7.38 20.93
CA ASN A 45 1.58 8.26 21.93
C ASN A 45 0.97 9.52 21.31
N ILE A 46 1.63 10.14 20.32
CA ILE A 46 1.05 11.27 19.56
C ILE A 46 -0.23 10.84 18.87
N LEU A 47 -0.22 9.71 18.15
CA LEU A 47 -1.41 9.21 17.48
C LEU A 47 -2.52 8.87 18.48
N GLN A 48 -2.20 8.24 19.61
CA GLN A 48 -3.18 7.89 20.64
C GLN A 48 -3.76 9.15 21.31
N GLY A 49 -2.92 10.09 21.70
CA GLY A 49 -3.33 11.36 22.34
C GLY A 49 -4.12 12.27 21.40
N SER A 50 -3.97 12.10 20.09
CA SER A 50 -4.73 12.82 19.07
C SER A 50 -5.82 11.96 18.41
N ASN A 51 -6.24 10.85 19.03
CA ASN A 51 -7.29 9.94 18.53
C ASN A 51 -7.10 9.39 17.10
N TYR A 52 -5.90 9.50 16.53
CA TYR A 52 -5.55 8.92 15.24
C TYR A 52 -5.12 7.46 15.37
N PHE A 53 -4.54 7.06 16.50
CA PHE A 53 -4.11 5.67 16.64
C PHE A 53 -5.35 4.78 16.64
N PRO A 54 -5.39 3.78 15.76
CA PRO A 54 -6.66 3.14 15.50
C PRO A 54 -7.15 2.35 16.71
N THR A 55 -8.37 2.61 17.13
CA THR A 55 -9.13 1.71 18.01
C THR A 55 -10.23 1.00 17.23
N THR A 56 -10.83 1.72 16.29
CA THR A 56 -11.90 1.26 15.40
C THR A 56 -11.60 1.65 13.96
N LEU A 57 -11.70 0.67 13.05
CA LEU A 57 -11.80 0.89 11.61
C LEU A 57 -13.27 0.87 11.20
N ASN A 58 -13.72 1.94 10.55
CA ASN A 58 -15.04 2.05 9.95
C ASN A 58 -14.93 1.80 8.44
N LEU A 59 -15.71 0.85 7.94
CA LEU A 59 -15.81 0.53 6.52
C LEU A 59 -17.17 0.99 5.97
N TYR A 60 -17.14 1.58 4.77
CA TYR A 60 -18.32 2.13 4.09
C TYR A 60 -18.41 1.54 2.69
N SER A 61 -19.53 0.91 2.34
CA SER A 61 -19.77 0.42 0.99
C SER A 61 -21.26 0.38 0.62
N ARG A 62 -21.52 0.24 -0.68
CA ARG A 62 -22.84 -0.03 -1.26
C ARG A 62 -22.70 -0.98 -2.47
N PRO A 63 -23.35 -2.16 -2.49
CA PRO A 63 -24.21 -2.72 -1.44
C PRO A 63 -23.44 -3.06 -0.16
N ALA A 64 -24.16 -3.56 0.86
CA ALA A 64 -23.53 -4.01 2.09
C ALA A 64 -22.51 -5.11 1.81
N LEU A 65 -21.41 -5.14 2.58
CA LEU A 65 -20.38 -6.14 2.45
C LEU A 65 -20.94 -7.51 2.87
N GLN A 66 -20.83 -8.48 1.98
CA GLN A 66 -21.12 -9.86 2.33
C GLN A 66 -19.98 -10.41 3.18
N THR A 67 -20.31 -11.20 4.19
CA THR A 67 -19.33 -11.85 5.07
C THR A 67 -19.45 -13.36 4.92
N ASN A 68 -18.43 -14.09 5.38
CA ASN A 68 -18.32 -15.56 5.29
C ASN A 68 -17.93 -16.07 3.89
N HIS A 69 -16.91 -15.46 3.30
CA HIS A 69 -16.30 -15.94 2.06
C HIS A 69 -15.30 -17.10 2.27
N ALA A 70 -15.52 -17.93 3.29
CA ALA A 70 -14.66 -19.08 3.57
C ALA A 70 -14.68 -20.06 2.38
N GLY A 71 -13.50 -20.51 1.96
CA GLY A 71 -13.33 -21.41 0.81
C GLY A 71 -13.55 -20.78 -0.57
N GLN A 72 -13.86 -19.47 -0.65
CA GLN A 72 -13.95 -18.76 -1.93
C GLN A 72 -12.55 -18.41 -2.46
N PRO A 73 -12.38 -18.28 -3.79
CA PRO A 73 -11.13 -17.80 -4.38
C PRO A 73 -10.70 -16.44 -3.83
N ALA A 74 -9.39 -16.19 -3.81
CA ALA A 74 -8.83 -14.96 -3.24
C ALA A 74 -9.33 -13.72 -4.00
N PRO A 75 -9.93 -12.72 -3.33
CA PRO A 75 -10.35 -11.49 -3.99
C PRO A 75 -9.13 -10.66 -4.36
N ILE A 76 -9.32 -9.70 -5.27
CA ILE A 76 -8.34 -8.64 -5.48
C ILE A 76 -8.77 -7.39 -4.72
N ILE A 77 -7.84 -6.81 -3.95
CA ILE A 77 -8.06 -5.60 -3.18
C ILE A 77 -7.04 -4.55 -3.61
N VAL A 78 -7.53 -3.50 -4.25
CA VAL A 78 -6.73 -2.35 -4.69
C VAL A 78 -6.83 -1.25 -3.65
N ALA A 79 -5.70 -0.81 -3.11
CA ALA A 79 -5.64 0.44 -2.36
C ALA A 79 -5.39 1.59 -3.34
N SER A 80 -6.29 2.58 -3.38
CA SER A 80 -6.20 3.71 -4.29
C SER A 80 -6.47 5.05 -3.61
N ASN A 81 -5.96 6.11 -4.21
CA ASN A 81 -6.22 7.50 -3.83
C ASN A 81 -6.05 8.41 -5.05
N ASN A 82 -6.96 9.37 -5.20
CA ASN A 82 -6.99 10.41 -6.23
C ASN A 82 -6.84 9.93 -7.69
N ARG A 83 -7.39 8.75 -8.01
CA ARG A 83 -7.24 8.08 -9.31
C ARG A 83 -8.54 7.46 -9.80
N ALA A 84 -9.68 7.96 -9.35
CA ALA A 84 -10.99 7.42 -9.70
C ALA A 84 -11.24 7.48 -11.22
N GLU A 85 -10.89 8.58 -11.87
CA GLU A 85 -11.09 8.77 -13.32
C GLU A 85 -10.20 7.80 -14.11
N TRP A 86 -8.92 7.71 -13.73
CA TRP A 86 -7.96 6.80 -14.36
C TRP A 86 -8.37 5.33 -14.17
N MET A 87 -8.75 4.93 -12.95
CA MET A 87 -9.24 3.57 -12.69
C MET A 87 -10.52 3.26 -13.47
N THR A 88 -11.43 4.22 -13.58
CA THR A 88 -12.65 4.06 -14.37
C THR A 88 -12.35 3.84 -15.84
N LYS A 89 -11.43 4.62 -16.42
CA LYS A 89 -10.97 4.46 -17.81
C LYS A 89 -10.44 3.04 -18.07
N ILE A 90 -9.48 2.58 -17.27
CA ILE A 90 -8.81 1.29 -17.51
C ILE A 90 -9.74 0.09 -17.24
N LEU A 91 -10.62 0.17 -16.24
CA LEU A 91 -11.60 -0.89 -15.94
C LEU A 91 -12.69 -0.93 -17.02
N ARG A 92 -13.19 0.22 -17.49
CA ARG A 92 -14.17 0.27 -18.57
C ARG A 92 -13.61 -0.31 -19.86
N ASN A 93 -12.35 -0.03 -20.17
CA ASN A 93 -11.67 -0.66 -21.31
C ASN A 93 -11.67 -2.18 -21.16
N ALA A 94 -11.35 -2.70 -19.97
CA ALA A 94 -11.39 -4.12 -19.67
C ALA A 94 -12.74 -4.78 -20.03
N GLU A 95 -13.84 -4.13 -19.66
CA GLU A 95 -15.20 -4.64 -19.87
C GLU A 95 -15.64 -4.53 -21.34
N LEU A 96 -15.37 -3.40 -22.01
CA LEU A 96 -15.72 -3.20 -23.42
C LEU A 96 -15.03 -4.22 -24.34
N TRP A 97 -13.78 -4.55 -24.06
CA TRP A 97 -13.00 -5.50 -24.85
C TRP A 97 -13.21 -6.97 -24.44
N GLY A 98 -13.65 -7.22 -23.19
CA GLY A 98 -13.88 -8.57 -22.65
C GLY A 98 -15.14 -9.26 -23.18
N MET A 99 -16.17 -8.49 -23.60
CA MET A 99 -17.44 -9.07 -24.06
C MET A 99 -17.37 -9.80 -25.42
N GLY A 100 -16.27 -9.69 -26.17
CA GLY A 100 -16.11 -10.30 -27.50
C GLY A 100 -14.90 -11.22 -27.69
N MET A 101 -13.98 -11.31 -26.73
CA MET A 101 -12.70 -12.04 -26.88
C MET A 101 -12.53 -13.10 -25.80
N THR A 102 -12.65 -14.38 -26.17
CA THR A 102 -12.68 -15.49 -25.19
C THR A 102 -11.35 -16.22 -24.99
N LYS A 103 -10.28 -15.91 -25.76
CA LYS A 103 -9.01 -16.68 -25.70
C LYS A 103 -7.74 -15.87 -25.46
N ASP A 104 -7.65 -14.63 -25.94
CA ASP A 104 -6.41 -13.83 -25.88
C ASP A 104 -6.45 -12.69 -24.85
N TYR A 105 -7.44 -12.70 -23.95
CA TYR A 105 -7.66 -11.65 -22.95
C TYR A 105 -6.52 -11.53 -21.90
N LEU A 106 -5.66 -12.54 -21.79
CA LEU A 106 -4.47 -12.49 -20.93
C LEU A 106 -3.26 -11.85 -21.61
N ASN A 107 -3.26 -11.77 -22.95
CA ASN A 107 -2.16 -11.21 -23.73
C ASN A 107 -2.30 -9.67 -23.79
N PRO A 108 -1.35 -8.91 -23.26
CA PRO A 108 -1.38 -7.44 -23.23
C PRO A 108 -1.37 -6.80 -24.63
N ASN A 109 -0.86 -7.51 -25.66
CA ASN A 109 -0.75 -7.01 -27.03
C ASN A 109 -2.06 -7.15 -27.81
N THR A 110 -3.07 -7.81 -27.23
CA THR A 110 -4.39 -8.04 -27.84
C THR A 110 -5.24 -6.77 -27.84
N PHE A 111 -5.00 -5.84 -26.92
CA PHE A 111 -5.90 -4.72 -26.70
C PHE A 111 -5.45 -3.48 -27.45
N LYS A 112 -6.18 -3.11 -28.51
CA LYS A 112 -5.90 -1.92 -29.32
C LYS A 112 -7.15 -1.07 -29.54
N GLN A 113 -7.10 0.20 -29.17
CA GLN A 113 -8.11 1.20 -29.52
C GLN A 113 -7.50 2.18 -30.51
N ASP A 114 -8.14 2.37 -31.67
CA ASP A 114 -7.68 3.24 -32.76
C ASP A 114 -6.22 2.94 -33.19
N GLY A 115 -5.87 1.65 -33.20
CA GLY A 115 -4.53 1.17 -33.54
C GLY A 115 -3.47 1.35 -32.44
N LYS A 116 -3.82 1.94 -31.29
CA LYS A 116 -2.92 2.12 -30.13
C LYS A 116 -3.20 1.08 -29.05
N ASN A 117 -2.14 0.54 -28.45
CA ASN A 117 -2.30 -0.42 -27.36
C ASN A 117 -2.99 0.23 -26.15
N VAL A 118 -3.95 -0.48 -25.57
CA VAL A 118 -4.72 -0.05 -24.40
C VAL A 118 -4.24 -0.83 -23.19
N VAL A 119 -4.04 -0.14 -22.07
CA VAL A 119 -3.66 -0.78 -20.81
C VAL A 119 -4.89 -1.37 -20.14
N ILE A 120 -4.86 -2.68 -19.89
CA ILE A 120 -5.89 -3.40 -19.13
C ILE A 120 -5.22 -4.11 -17.95
N PRO A 121 -5.50 -3.70 -16.71
CA PRO A 121 -4.88 -4.30 -15.53
C PRO A 121 -5.21 -5.79 -15.40
N TRP A 122 -4.22 -6.57 -14.93
CA TRP A 122 -4.40 -8.00 -14.63
C TRP A 122 -5.48 -8.28 -13.58
N TYR A 123 -5.74 -7.32 -12.70
CA TYR A 123 -6.71 -7.44 -11.61
C TYR A 123 -8.16 -7.14 -12.01
N THR A 124 -8.43 -6.77 -13.26
CA THR A 124 -9.81 -6.54 -13.73
C THR A 124 -10.67 -7.79 -13.53
N PRO A 125 -11.91 -7.71 -13.00
CA PRO A 125 -12.70 -8.90 -12.67
C PRO A 125 -12.87 -9.87 -13.83
N HIS A 126 -13.03 -9.35 -15.05
CA HIS A 126 -13.12 -10.20 -16.23
C HIS A 126 -11.81 -10.98 -16.50
N ARG A 127 -10.64 -10.44 -16.14
CA ARG A 127 -9.32 -11.05 -16.37
C ARG A 127 -8.96 -12.02 -15.26
N SER A 128 -9.11 -11.56 -14.04
CA SER A 128 -8.78 -12.31 -12.83
C SER A 128 -9.80 -13.39 -12.53
N LYS A 129 -11.05 -13.23 -13.00
CA LYS A 129 -12.22 -14.02 -12.56
C LYS A 129 -12.36 -13.98 -11.04
N ARG A 130 -12.06 -12.83 -10.44
CA ARG A 130 -12.15 -12.55 -9.00
C ARG A 130 -12.97 -11.27 -8.76
N PRO A 131 -13.64 -11.16 -7.60
CA PRO A 131 -14.17 -9.89 -7.15
C PRO A 131 -13.05 -8.88 -6.94
N LEU A 132 -13.30 -7.63 -7.32
CA LEU A 132 -12.38 -6.51 -7.12
C LEU A 132 -12.95 -5.54 -6.08
N TYR A 133 -12.21 -5.34 -4.99
CA TYR A 133 -12.49 -4.31 -3.99
C TYR A 133 -11.54 -3.12 -4.20
N VAL A 134 -12.09 -1.92 -4.37
CA VAL A 134 -11.31 -0.68 -4.46
C VAL A 134 -11.43 0.07 -3.14
N VAL A 135 -10.38 0.00 -2.34
CA VAL A 135 -10.31 0.58 -1.00
C VAL A 135 -9.73 1.99 -1.07
N VAL A 136 -10.53 2.97 -0.63
CA VAL A 136 -10.21 4.40 -0.68
C VAL A 136 -10.51 5.07 0.66
N HIS A 137 -9.90 6.22 0.92
CA HIS A 137 -10.28 7.00 2.10
C HIS A 137 -11.75 7.44 2.01
N TYR A 138 -12.46 7.51 3.13
CA TYR A 138 -13.91 7.77 3.13
C TYR A 138 -14.28 9.08 2.41
N SER A 139 -13.42 10.10 2.49
CA SER A 139 -13.69 11.39 1.82
C SER A 139 -13.70 11.27 0.30
N GLU A 140 -13.04 10.27 -0.27
CA GLU A 140 -13.00 10.01 -1.72
C GLU A 140 -14.08 9.02 -2.17
N TYR A 141 -14.76 8.37 -1.23
CA TYR A 141 -15.70 7.28 -1.51
C TYR A 141 -16.78 7.66 -2.50
N SER A 142 -17.44 8.81 -2.31
CA SER A 142 -18.56 9.25 -3.16
C SER A 142 -18.11 9.45 -4.61
N HIS A 143 -16.94 10.06 -4.81
CA HIS A 143 -16.34 10.30 -6.11
C HIS A 143 -16.01 8.99 -6.84
N TYR A 144 -15.29 8.08 -6.17
CA TYR A 144 -14.98 6.75 -6.71
C TYR A 144 -16.25 5.94 -7.02
N TYR A 145 -17.21 5.94 -6.09
CA TYR A 145 -18.45 5.19 -6.24
C TYR A 145 -19.26 5.65 -7.44
N GLN A 146 -19.44 6.97 -7.61
CA GLN A 146 -20.20 7.53 -8.73
C GLN A 146 -19.55 7.23 -10.08
N LEU A 147 -18.23 7.41 -10.18
CA LEU A 147 -17.51 7.18 -11.43
C LEU A 147 -17.50 5.70 -11.83
N LEU A 148 -17.16 4.81 -10.89
CA LEU A 148 -17.07 3.37 -11.17
C LEU A 148 -18.45 2.76 -11.41
N LYS A 149 -19.45 3.05 -10.56
CA LYS A 149 -20.79 2.51 -10.72
C LYS A 149 -21.51 3.09 -11.94
N GLY A 150 -21.30 4.37 -12.25
CA GLY A 150 -21.93 5.03 -13.40
C GLY A 150 -21.35 4.61 -14.75
N SER A 151 -20.11 4.10 -14.77
CA SER A 151 -19.38 3.85 -16.01
C SER A 151 -19.14 2.37 -16.34
N LEU A 152 -19.29 1.48 -15.35
CA LEU A 152 -19.10 0.04 -15.53
C LEU A 152 -20.45 -0.68 -15.69
N PRO A 153 -20.51 -1.78 -16.47
CA PRO A 153 -21.68 -2.65 -16.50
C PRO A 153 -22.08 -3.13 -15.10
N SER A 154 -23.38 -3.30 -14.86
CA SER A 154 -23.89 -3.79 -13.57
C SER A 154 -23.44 -5.21 -13.22
N SER A 155 -22.97 -5.98 -14.20
CA SER A 155 -22.41 -7.32 -14.03
C SER A 155 -20.93 -7.33 -13.64
N THR A 156 -20.26 -6.17 -13.67
CA THR A 156 -18.84 -6.07 -13.34
C THR A 156 -18.67 -6.13 -11.82
N ASP A 157 -17.93 -7.13 -11.33
CA ASP A 157 -17.76 -7.42 -9.90
C ASP A 157 -16.74 -6.49 -9.24
N VAL A 158 -17.12 -5.21 -9.12
CA VAL A 158 -16.32 -4.14 -8.50
C VAL A 158 -17.09 -3.53 -7.33
N THR A 159 -16.47 -3.53 -6.16
CA THR A 159 -17.00 -2.89 -4.95
C THR A 159 -16.06 -1.79 -4.47
N VAL A 160 -16.54 -0.55 -4.39
CA VAL A 160 -15.81 0.54 -3.74
C VAL A 160 -16.03 0.46 -2.23
N VAL A 161 -14.95 0.57 -1.45
CA VAL A 161 -14.98 0.54 0.01
C VAL A 161 -14.24 1.75 0.56
N GLY A 162 -14.97 2.64 1.22
CA GLY A 162 -14.42 3.77 1.96
C GLY A 162 -13.91 3.32 3.33
N TYR A 163 -12.74 3.78 3.75
CA TYR A 163 -12.22 3.55 5.10
C TYR A 163 -12.09 4.83 5.92
N LYS A 164 -12.31 4.72 7.22
CA LYS A 164 -12.13 5.81 8.19
C LYS A 164 -11.66 5.23 9.54
N PHE A 165 -10.69 5.87 10.19
CA PHE A 165 -10.25 5.49 11.53
C PHE A 165 -10.92 6.38 12.58
N GLY A 166 -11.39 5.80 13.69
CA GLY A 166 -12.02 6.56 14.78
C GLY A 166 -13.44 7.05 14.49
N GLY A 167 -14.02 7.78 15.45
CA GLY A 167 -15.44 8.20 15.44
C GLY A 167 -15.71 9.67 15.11
N SER A 168 -14.74 10.58 15.28
CA SER A 168 -14.91 12.01 14.97
C SER A 168 -14.65 12.29 13.47
N SER A 169 -15.24 13.35 12.90
CA SER A 169 -15.07 13.71 11.48
C SER A 169 -13.73 14.40 11.18
N THR A 170 -13.05 14.95 12.18
CA THR A 170 -11.92 15.87 11.99
C THR A 170 -10.54 15.20 11.95
N GLU A 171 -10.40 13.97 12.44
CA GLU A 171 -9.09 13.34 12.70
C GLU A 171 -9.07 11.90 12.17
N ASN A 172 -8.62 11.72 10.92
CA ASN A 172 -8.52 10.40 10.28
C ASN A 172 -7.11 10.13 9.80
N MET A 173 -6.65 8.89 9.98
CA MET A 173 -5.38 8.47 9.38
C MET A 173 -5.51 8.35 7.86
N VAL A 174 -4.51 8.86 7.17
CA VAL A 174 -4.39 8.84 5.71
C VAL A 174 -2.97 8.42 5.32
N GLY A 175 -2.78 8.01 4.06
CA GLY A 175 -1.48 7.59 3.53
C GLY A 175 -1.41 6.08 3.26
N PHE A 176 -0.26 5.61 2.76
CA PHE A 176 -0.13 4.24 2.25
C PHE A 176 -0.31 3.18 3.36
N GLY A 177 0.29 3.36 4.53
CA GLY A 177 0.08 2.49 5.69
C GLY A 177 -1.39 2.38 6.11
N ALA A 178 -2.10 3.50 6.13
CA ALA A 178 -3.54 3.54 6.45
C ALA A 178 -4.38 2.79 5.41
N SER A 179 -4.16 3.05 4.11
CA SER A 179 -4.90 2.40 3.03
C SER A 179 -4.64 0.89 2.94
N ARG A 180 -3.37 0.47 3.02
CA ARG A 180 -3.01 -0.96 2.96
C ARG A 180 -3.44 -1.72 4.22
N PHE A 181 -3.40 -1.07 5.39
CA PHE A 181 -4.03 -1.61 6.59
C PHE A 181 -5.51 -1.90 6.35
N ALA A 182 -6.26 -0.91 5.84
CA ALA A 182 -7.69 -1.03 5.61
C ALA A 182 -8.01 -2.14 4.59
N ALA A 183 -7.18 -2.30 3.56
CA ALA A 183 -7.31 -3.36 2.57
C ALA A 183 -7.18 -4.77 3.20
N LEU A 184 -6.17 -5.00 4.03
CA LEU A 184 -6.01 -6.28 4.73
C LEU A 184 -7.11 -6.51 5.77
N ALA A 185 -7.49 -5.48 6.51
CA ALA A 185 -8.55 -5.56 7.50
C ALA A 185 -9.92 -5.87 6.86
N LEU A 186 -10.18 -5.33 5.67
CA LEU A 186 -11.34 -5.69 4.86
C LEU A 186 -11.32 -7.19 4.55
N ALA A 187 -10.23 -7.73 4.01
CA ALA A 187 -10.14 -9.15 3.68
C ALA A 187 -10.44 -10.06 4.89
N MET A 188 -9.86 -9.72 6.06
CA MET A 188 -10.10 -10.42 7.32
C MET A 188 -11.58 -10.36 7.73
N LYS A 189 -12.19 -9.17 7.63
CA LYS A 189 -13.61 -8.95 7.97
C LYS A 189 -14.56 -9.73 7.07
N LEU A 190 -14.26 -9.82 5.77
CA LEU A 190 -15.05 -10.56 4.79
C LEU A 190 -14.94 -12.09 4.99
N GLY A 191 -13.90 -12.56 5.70
CA GLY A 191 -13.71 -13.98 6.03
C GLY A 191 -13.07 -14.80 4.91
N TYR A 192 -12.28 -14.16 4.05
CA TYR A 192 -11.49 -14.89 3.04
C TYR A 192 -10.31 -15.62 3.67
N GLY A 193 -9.92 -16.76 3.09
CA GLY A 193 -8.70 -17.47 3.50
C GLY A 193 -7.41 -16.82 2.98
N GLN A 194 -7.49 -16.26 1.77
CA GLN A 194 -6.39 -15.58 1.08
C GLN A 194 -6.92 -14.32 0.40
N ALA A 195 -6.07 -13.33 0.14
CA ALA A 195 -6.44 -12.16 -0.66
C ALA A 195 -5.23 -11.55 -1.36
N TRP A 196 -5.43 -11.06 -2.57
CA TRP A 196 -4.44 -10.26 -3.27
C TRP A 196 -4.59 -8.80 -2.85
N THR A 197 -3.50 -8.16 -2.43
CA THR A 197 -3.43 -6.70 -2.33
C THR A 197 -2.55 -6.15 -3.44
N VAL A 198 -2.98 -5.07 -4.07
CA VAL A 198 -2.29 -4.48 -5.22
C VAL A 198 -2.33 -2.95 -5.16
N ASP A 199 -1.20 -2.31 -5.47
CA ASP A 199 -1.17 -0.89 -5.78
C ASP A 199 -1.98 -0.65 -7.06
N ASP A 200 -2.87 0.34 -7.04
CA ASP A 200 -3.73 0.68 -8.17
C ASP A 200 -2.99 0.82 -9.53
N ASN A 201 -1.77 1.34 -9.53
CA ASN A 201 -1.00 1.55 -10.75
C ASN A 201 -0.14 0.35 -11.20
N VAL A 202 -0.28 -0.82 -10.57
CA VAL A 202 0.29 -2.08 -11.05
C VAL A 202 -0.62 -2.71 -12.08
N ILE A 203 -0.16 -2.79 -13.31
CA ILE A 203 -1.01 -3.17 -14.44
C ILE A 203 -0.68 -4.56 -15.00
N GLN A 204 0.52 -5.07 -14.70
CA GLN A 204 0.95 -6.40 -15.15
C GLN A 204 2.06 -6.97 -14.25
N ILE A 205 2.22 -8.30 -14.26
CA ILE A 205 3.41 -8.99 -13.75
C ILE A 205 4.00 -9.81 -14.89
N ASN A 206 5.28 -9.60 -15.19
CA ASN A 206 6.02 -10.36 -16.20
C ASN A 206 6.34 -11.76 -15.69
N GLY A 207 6.23 -12.75 -16.57
CA GLY A 207 6.46 -14.17 -16.23
C GLY A 207 5.40 -14.77 -15.30
N PHE A 208 4.28 -14.08 -15.08
CA PHE A 208 3.18 -14.56 -14.24
C PHE A 208 2.53 -15.81 -14.84
N PRO A 209 2.08 -16.78 -14.03
CA PRO A 209 1.41 -17.97 -14.55
C PRO A 209 0.10 -17.63 -15.26
N ALA A 210 -0.43 -18.59 -16.03
CA ALA A 210 -1.64 -18.41 -16.81
C ALA A 210 -2.89 -18.10 -15.95
N THR A 211 -2.89 -18.48 -14.67
CA THR A 211 -4.02 -18.27 -13.74
C THR A 211 -3.54 -17.85 -12.36
N LEU A 212 -4.39 -17.14 -11.63
CA LEU A 212 -4.15 -16.80 -10.22
C LEU A 212 -4.17 -18.04 -9.33
N ASP A 213 -4.98 -19.04 -9.68
CA ASP A 213 -5.09 -20.32 -8.96
C ASP A 213 -3.73 -21.01 -8.80
N THR A 214 -2.83 -20.86 -9.78
CA THR A 214 -1.47 -21.40 -9.71
C THR A 214 -0.69 -20.83 -8.52
N VAL A 215 -0.71 -19.50 -8.34
CA VAL A 215 0.00 -18.86 -7.22
C VAL A 215 -0.73 -19.12 -5.90
N GLU A 216 -2.06 -19.09 -5.92
CA GLU A 216 -2.92 -19.38 -4.75
C GLU A 216 -2.68 -20.81 -4.22
N GLY A 217 -2.46 -21.78 -5.09
CA GLY A 217 -2.13 -23.16 -4.73
C GLY A 217 -0.76 -23.34 -4.05
N HIS A 218 0.16 -22.39 -4.22
CA HIS A 218 1.45 -22.40 -3.52
C HIS A 218 1.39 -21.77 -2.12
N MET A 219 0.28 -21.12 -1.76
CA MET A 219 0.09 -20.53 -0.44
C MET A 219 -0.31 -21.61 0.58
N THR A 220 0.70 -22.20 1.23
CA THR A 220 0.50 -23.17 2.32
C THR A 220 0.22 -22.47 3.66
N PRO A 221 -0.34 -23.17 4.68
CA PRO A 221 -0.66 -22.55 5.98
C PRO A 221 0.51 -21.86 6.69
N GLY A 222 1.75 -22.26 6.42
CA GLY A 222 2.95 -21.66 7.02
C GLY A 222 3.43 -20.37 6.35
N ILE A 223 2.98 -20.09 5.12
CA ILE A 223 3.38 -18.91 4.34
C ILE A 223 2.41 -17.77 4.64
N PHE A 224 2.95 -16.61 5.02
CA PHE A 224 2.16 -15.42 5.35
C PHE A 224 1.90 -14.53 4.13
N GLY A 225 2.82 -14.53 3.17
CA GLY A 225 2.69 -13.75 1.94
C GLY A 225 3.57 -14.24 0.81
N ILE A 226 3.07 -14.11 -0.42
CA ILE A 226 3.81 -14.33 -1.66
C ILE A 226 3.84 -13.02 -2.45
N GLY A 227 5.03 -12.47 -2.66
CA GLY A 227 5.27 -11.27 -3.46
C GLY A 227 6.17 -11.56 -4.67
N PHE A 228 6.43 -10.51 -5.46
CA PHE A 228 7.17 -10.62 -6.72
C PHE A 228 8.30 -9.58 -6.78
N GLY A 229 9.20 -9.71 -7.74
CA GLY A 229 10.19 -8.67 -8.03
C GLY A 229 9.50 -7.31 -8.25
N GLY A 230 9.80 -6.34 -7.39
CA GLY A 230 9.16 -5.04 -7.44
C GLY A 230 9.56 -4.24 -8.70
N ALA A 231 8.65 -3.39 -9.19
CA ALA A 231 8.95 -2.46 -10.26
C ALA A 231 9.99 -1.44 -9.80
N SER A 232 11.06 -1.26 -10.58
CA SER A 232 12.06 -0.22 -10.38
C SER A 232 11.58 1.16 -10.81
N ASP A 233 10.72 1.23 -11.82
CA ASP A 233 10.21 2.46 -12.43
C ASP A 233 8.71 2.34 -12.76
N ASN A 234 8.09 3.50 -13.03
CA ASN A 234 6.76 3.55 -13.64
C ASN A 234 6.94 3.78 -15.15
N THR A 235 6.27 2.99 -15.97
CA THR A 235 6.25 3.15 -17.42
C THR A 235 5.10 4.06 -17.88
N THR A 236 5.18 4.58 -19.11
CA THR A 236 4.07 5.34 -19.72
C THR A 236 3.11 4.38 -20.42
N GLU A 237 1.85 4.79 -20.63
CA GLU A 237 0.88 3.98 -21.42
C GLU A 237 1.46 3.61 -22.80
N THR A 238 2.17 4.55 -23.44
CA THR A 238 2.80 4.32 -24.77
C THR A 238 3.96 3.33 -24.73
N ALA A 239 4.76 3.30 -23.65
CA ALA A 239 5.91 2.41 -23.53
C ALA A 239 5.56 1.02 -22.98
N PHE A 240 4.38 0.87 -22.38
CA PHE A 240 3.90 -0.38 -21.78
C PHE A 240 4.03 -1.61 -22.69
N PRO A 241 3.63 -1.58 -23.98
CA PRO A 241 3.67 -2.77 -24.83
C PRO A 241 5.07 -3.37 -25.00
N GLY A 242 6.10 -2.52 -25.01
CA GLY A 242 7.50 -2.95 -25.11
C GLY A 242 8.10 -3.46 -23.78
N LYS A 243 7.34 -3.40 -22.68
CA LYS A 243 7.78 -3.82 -21.35
C LYS A 243 7.20 -5.17 -20.93
N VAL A 244 6.16 -5.66 -21.60
CA VAL A 244 5.52 -6.92 -21.22
C VAL A 244 6.10 -8.10 -21.98
N ASN A 245 6.54 -9.10 -21.21
CA ASN A 245 6.90 -10.42 -21.72
C ASN A 245 5.87 -11.41 -21.20
N PHE A 246 4.89 -11.75 -22.03
CA PHE A 246 3.97 -12.85 -21.75
C PHE A 246 4.65 -14.15 -22.18
N VAL A 247 5.28 -14.83 -21.24
CA VAL A 247 5.74 -16.21 -21.47
C VAL A 247 4.54 -17.09 -21.12
N ASN A 248 3.99 -17.82 -22.10
CA ASN A 248 2.86 -18.74 -21.93
C ASN A 248 3.18 -19.97 -21.03
N GLN A 249 4.27 -19.92 -20.28
CA GLN A 249 4.76 -20.99 -19.43
C GLN A 249 5.42 -20.35 -18.21
N ASP A 250 5.08 -20.89 -17.04
CA ASP A 250 5.81 -20.64 -15.81
C ASP A 250 7.30 -20.87 -16.10
N PRO A 251 8.17 -19.83 -16.09
CA PRO A 251 9.55 -19.94 -16.53
C PRO A 251 10.43 -20.77 -15.58
N GLY A 252 9.84 -21.68 -14.79
CA GLY A 252 10.48 -22.38 -13.69
C GLY A 252 10.56 -21.53 -12.44
N ALA A 253 9.53 -20.70 -12.18
CA ALA A 253 9.49 -19.88 -10.98
C ALA A 253 9.46 -20.78 -9.74
N ASN A 254 10.42 -20.53 -8.84
CA ASN A 254 10.56 -21.35 -7.64
C ASN A 254 9.72 -20.76 -6.50
N PHE A 255 8.48 -21.23 -6.37
CA PHE A 255 7.61 -20.89 -5.24
C PHE A 255 7.98 -21.58 -3.93
N SER A 256 8.90 -22.56 -3.96
CA SER A 256 9.25 -23.37 -2.78
C SER A 256 10.30 -22.71 -1.87
N ALA A 257 11.08 -21.75 -2.37
CA ALA A 257 12.17 -21.13 -1.62
C ALA A 257 11.92 -19.64 -1.36
N SER A 258 12.17 -19.19 -0.13
CA SER A 258 12.27 -17.74 0.15
C SER A 258 13.50 -17.16 -0.54
N GLN A 259 13.30 -16.03 -1.20
CA GLN A 259 14.39 -15.21 -1.72
C GLN A 259 14.44 -13.89 -0.95
N PRO A 260 15.62 -13.24 -0.86
CA PRO A 260 15.72 -11.88 -0.36
C PRO A 260 14.79 -10.94 -1.13
N GLY A 261 14.04 -10.11 -0.42
CA GLY A 261 13.14 -9.15 -1.03
C GLY A 261 12.09 -8.62 -0.05
N LEU A 262 11.06 -7.98 -0.61
CA LEU A 262 10.00 -7.31 0.14
C LEU A 262 8.63 -7.66 -0.42
N LEU A 263 7.67 -7.89 0.47
CA LEU A 263 6.25 -8.01 0.13
C LEU A 263 5.69 -6.61 -0.17
N GLN A 264 5.81 -6.16 -1.41
CA GLN A 264 5.42 -4.82 -1.84
C GLN A 264 4.66 -4.85 -3.17
N GLN A 265 3.86 -3.81 -3.43
CA GLN A 265 3.15 -3.49 -4.69
C GLN A 265 2.09 -4.50 -5.13
N VAL A 266 2.38 -5.80 -5.16
CA VAL A 266 1.43 -6.90 -5.33
C VAL A 266 1.83 -8.03 -4.42
N VAL A 267 0.90 -8.47 -3.59
CA VAL A 267 1.13 -9.56 -2.65
C VAL A 267 -0.13 -10.40 -2.54
N LEU A 268 0.00 -11.72 -2.66
CA LEU A 268 -1.00 -12.66 -2.18
C LEU A 268 -0.75 -12.88 -0.68
N TRP A 269 -1.74 -12.58 0.15
CA TRP A 269 -1.66 -12.74 1.60
C TRP A 269 -2.43 -13.96 2.08
N ASN A 270 -1.90 -14.64 3.08
CA ASN A 270 -2.62 -15.65 3.84
C ASN A 270 -3.45 -14.96 4.94
N ILE A 271 -4.69 -14.62 4.61
CA ILE A 271 -5.59 -13.88 5.50
C ILE A 271 -5.94 -14.70 6.73
N SER A 272 -6.07 -16.03 6.61
CA SER A 272 -6.28 -16.90 7.77
C SER A 272 -5.11 -16.86 8.76
N ALA A 273 -3.86 -16.93 8.27
CA ALA A 273 -2.67 -16.85 9.12
C ALA A 273 -2.53 -15.47 9.79
N LEU A 274 -2.76 -14.39 9.02
CA LEU A 274 -2.75 -13.03 9.55
C LEU A 274 -3.84 -12.80 10.61
N SER A 275 -5.06 -13.29 10.35
CA SER A 275 -6.19 -13.19 11.29
C SER A 275 -5.93 -13.98 12.58
N THR A 276 -5.40 -15.20 12.46
CA THR A 276 -5.06 -16.06 13.60
C THR A 276 -3.97 -15.44 14.46
N ALA A 277 -2.93 -14.88 13.84
CA ALA A 277 -1.87 -14.17 14.54
C ALA A 277 -2.30 -12.77 15.04
N GLN A 278 -3.49 -12.30 14.62
CA GLN A 278 -3.98 -10.95 14.85
C GLN A 278 -2.95 -9.89 14.45
N ILE A 279 -2.39 -10.00 13.25
CA ILE A 279 -1.40 -9.05 12.74
C ILE A 279 -1.80 -8.43 11.41
N ASN A 280 -1.36 -7.20 11.18
CA ASN A 280 -1.60 -6.40 9.97
C ASN A 280 -0.46 -5.38 9.80
N MET A 281 -0.42 -4.67 8.67
CA MET A 281 0.44 -3.49 8.49
C MET A 281 0.18 -2.44 9.57
N SER A 282 1.13 -1.54 9.79
CA SER A 282 0.95 -0.51 10.81
C SER A 282 0.68 0.86 10.20
N PRO A 283 -0.45 1.51 10.52
CA PRO A 283 -0.77 2.83 9.99
C PRO A 283 0.15 3.92 10.56
N ILE A 284 0.96 3.62 11.59
CA ILE A 284 2.01 4.52 12.10
C ILE A 284 3.02 4.94 11.02
N PHE A 285 3.20 4.10 9.98
CA PHE A 285 3.98 4.36 8.78
C PHE A 285 3.09 4.97 7.70
N PHE A 286 2.75 6.25 7.85
CA PHE A 286 1.80 6.94 6.97
C PHE A 286 2.51 7.69 5.83
N ALA A 287 3.81 7.96 5.97
CA ALA A 287 4.61 8.67 4.98
C ALA A 287 5.39 7.72 4.06
N SER A 288 5.95 6.63 4.60
CA SER A 288 6.70 5.59 3.88
C SER A 288 7.04 4.36 4.76
N GLY A 289 7.34 3.24 4.09
CA GLY A 289 8.00 2.09 4.73
C GLY A 289 7.06 1.15 5.50
N GLU A 290 5.76 1.25 5.28
CA GLU A 290 4.76 0.35 5.88
C GLU A 290 4.93 -1.11 5.41
N ASP A 291 5.27 -1.32 4.13
CA ASP A 291 5.53 -2.65 3.57
C ASP A 291 6.87 -3.21 4.05
N VAL A 292 7.91 -2.38 4.05
CA VAL A 292 9.23 -2.77 4.54
C VAL A 292 9.16 -3.14 6.01
N SER A 293 8.51 -2.31 6.83
CA SER A 293 8.37 -2.55 8.26
C SER A 293 7.57 -3.81 8.57
N PHE A 294 6.45 -4.04 7.87
CA PHE A 294 5.65 -5.24 8.07
C PHE A 294 6.36 -6.51 7.57
N GLY A 295 6.99 -6.43 6.38
CA GLY A 295 7.80 -7.52 5.84
C GLY A 295 8.93 -7.91 6.78
N THR A 296 9.64 -6.92 7.32
CA THR A 296 10.72 -7.12 8.31
C THR A 296 10.18 -7.72 9.61
N PHE A 297 9.05 -7.23 10.12
CA PHE A 297 8.42 -7.77 11.33
C PHE A 297 8.11 -9.26 11.20
N LEU A 298 7.50 -9.66 10.08
CA LEU A 298 7.23 -11.06 9.78
C LEU A 298 8.53 -11.90 9.74
N GLN A 299 9.59 -11.40 9.10
CA GLN A 299 10.90 -12.09 9.05
C GLN A 299 11.51 -12.27 10.46
N ASN A 300 11.56 -11.20 11.25
CA ASN A 300 12.10 -11.23 12.63
C ASN A 300 11.31 -12.13 13.57
N THR A 301 10.07 -12.46 13.20
CA THR A 301 9.18 -13.32 13.99
C THR A 301 8.99 -14.70 13.36
N SER A 302 9.91 -15.09 12.48
CA SER A 302 9.96 -16.40 11.83
C SER A 302 8.68 -16.76 11.07
N ARG A 303 8.00 -15.76 10.50
CA ARG A 303 6.81 -15.94 9.66
C ARG A 303 7.25 -15.99 8.20
N ASP A 304 7.00 -17.13 7.56
CA ASP A 304 7.54 -17.41 6.23
C ASP A 304 6.95 -16.48 5.16
N GLN A 305 7.79 -16.06 4.23
CA GLN A 305 7.46 -15.20 3.10
C GLN A 305 8.15 -15.73 1.85
N ARG A 306 7.47 -15.67 0.71
CA ARG A 306 8.06 -16.01 -0.59
C ARG A 306 8.13 -14.77 -1.47
N ILE A 307 9.30 -14.49 -2.01
CA ILE A 307 9.51 -13.44 -3.02
C ILE A 307 9.93 -14.12 -4.31
N ILE A 308 9.09 -14.04 -5.33
CA ILE A 308 9.31 -14.69 -6.62
C ILE A 308 10.02 -13.69 -7.54
N THR A 309 11.35 -13.65 -7.47
CA THR A 309 12.19 -12.67 -8.16
C THR A 309 12.30 -12.91 -9.67
N GLN A 310 11.94 -14.11 -10.15
CA GLN A 310 11.83 -14.41 -11.58
C GLN A 310 10.66 -13.67 -12.24
N MET A 311 9.71 -13.19 -11.45
CA MET A 311 8.56 -12.41 -11.91
C MET A 311 8.76 -10.94 -11.54
N SER A 312 8.39 -10.03 -12.44
CA SER A 312 8.56 -8.59 -12.20
C SER A 312 7.28 -7.80 -12.40
N VAL A 313 6.97 -6.96 -11.40
CA VAL A 313 5.85 -6.05 -11.42
C VAL A 313 6.09 -4.96 -12.47
N ILE A 314 5.04 -4.63 -13.24
CA ILE A 314 5.01 -3.48 -14.14
C ILE A 314 3.99 -2.48 -13.63
N LYS A 315 4.46 -1.24 -13.43
CA LYS A 315 3.63 -0.10 -13.04
C LYS A 315 3.52 0.90 -14.17
N ILE A 316 2.38 1.53 -14.34
CA ILE A 316 2.27 2.74 -15.17
C ILE A 316 2.19 4.00 -14.33
N VAL A 317 2.45 5.15 -14.94
CA VAL A 317 2.16 6.46 -14.36
C VAL A 317 0.66 6.71 -14.52
N PRO A 318 -0.14 6.69 -13.44
CA PRO A 318 -1.55 7.02 -13.53
C PRO A 318 -1.75 8.54 -13.58
N GLU A 319 -2.87 8.96 -14.15
CA GLU A 319 -3.35 10.34 -14.05
C GLU A 319 -4.03 10.55 -12.70
N ASN A 320 -3.79 11.71 -12.09
CA ASN A 320 -4.45 12.12 -10.86
C ASN A 320 -5.76 12.84 -11.19
N ASP A 321 -6.82 12.56 -10.44
CA ASP A 321 -8.07 13.29 -10.56
C ASP A 321 -7.84 14.78 -10.27
N THR A 322 -8.42 15.65 -11.08
CA THR A 322 -8.34 17.11 -10.88
C THR A 322 -9.52 17.66 -10.08
N ASN A 323 -10.64 16.93 -10.04
CA ASN A 323 -11.91 17.37 -9.45
C ASN A 323 -12.33 16.55 -8.22
N ASN A 324 -11.46 15.68 -7.71
CA ASN A 324 -11.72 14.92 -6.48
C ASN A 324 -11.54 15.83 -5.26
N GLN A 325 -12.62 16.49 -4.86
CA GLN A 325 -12.67 17.41 -3.71
C GLN A 325 -12.34 16.69 -2.39
N GLY A 326 -12.77 15.44 -2.25
CA GLY A 326 -12.48 14.58 -1.11
C GLY A 326 -10.99 14.37 -0.90
N PHE A 327 -10.23 14.19 -1.98
CA PHE A 327 -8.78 14.13 -1.90
C PHE A 327 -8.16 15.52 -1.66
N THR A 328 -8.57 16.50 -2.47
CA THR A 328 -7.94 17.82 -2.52
C THR A 328 -8.09 18.60 -1.21
N TYR A 329 -9.27 18.58 -0.59
CA TYR A 329 -9.57 19.40 0.58
C TYR A 329 -9.50 18.63 1.90
N VAL A 330 -9.81 17.33 1.91
CA VAL A 330 -9.86 16.53 3.14
C VAL A 330 -8.59 15.69 3.29
N PHE A 331 -8.30 14.81 2.34
CA PHE A 331 -7.15 13.89 2.44
C PHE A 331 -5.83 14.65 2.53
N CYS A 332 -5.58 15.61 1.62
CA CYS A 332 -4.36 16.41 1.62
C CYS A 332 -4.21 17.24 2.92
N LYS A 333 -5.30 17.80 3.44
CA LYS A 333 -5.30 18.53 4.71
C LYS A 333 -4.95 17.62 5.88
N GLN A 334 -5.58 16.45 5.99
CA GLN A 334 -5.29 15.46 7.04
C GLN A 334 -3.84 14.97 6.95
N ARG A 335 -3.32 14.72 5.75
CA ARG A 335 -1.93 14.32 5.53
C ARG A 335 -0.96 15.40 6.01
N LYS A 336 -1.25 16.68 5.74
CA LYS A 336 -0.47 17.81 6.25
C LYS A 336 -0.55 17.91 7.78
N THR A 337 -1.73 17.75 8.36
CA THR A 337 -1.91 17.73 9.82
C THR A 337 -1.07 16.63 10.46
N LEU A 338 -1.13 15.39 9.96
CA LEU A 338 -0.31 14.28 10.46
C LEU A 338 1.19 14.59 10.39
N ARG A 339 1.68 15.12 9.25
CA ARG A 339 3.09 15.54 9.11
C ARG A 339 3.48 16.58 10.15
N ASN A 340 2.62 17.57 10.39
CA ASN A 340 2.88 18.61 11.38
C ASN A 340 2.92 18.05 12.80
N LEU A 341 2.03 17.11 13.15
CA LEU A 341 2.02 16.45 14.46
C LEU A 341 3.35 15.75 14.76
N PHE A 342 4.00 15.19 13.75
CA PHE A 342 5.27 14.49 13.90
C PHE A 342 6.51 15.35 13.66
N SER A 343 6.36 16.59 13.19
CA SER A 343 7.49 17.46 12.86
C SER A 343 8.43 17.72 14.05
N GLY A 344 7.92 17.72 15.28
CA GLY A 344 8.73 17.86 16.50
C GLY A 344 9.56 16.63 16.87
N LEU A 345 9.21 15.43 16.37
CA LEU A 345 9.93 14.20 16.75
C LEU A 345 11.38 14.20 16.30
N THR A 346 11.66 14.82 15.15
CA THR A 346 13.02 14.90 14.60
C THR A 346 13.95 15.78 15.44
N GLN A 347 13.42 16.60 16.36
CA GLN A 347 14.24 17.40 17.27
C GLN A 347 14.90 16.54 18.37
N ASN A 348 14.30 15.40 18.73
CA ASN A 348 14.78 14.50 19.79
C ASN A 348 15.72 13.40 19.27
N ILE A 349 16.04 13.43 17.97
CA ILE A 349 16.95 12.51 17.30
C ILE A 349 18.23 13.27 17.01
N THR A 350 19.36 12.77 17.46
CA THR A 350 20.67 13.36 17.18
C THR A 350 21.36 12.60 16.04
N ILE A 351 21.77 13.33 15.00
CA ILE A 351 22.61 12.85 13.90
C ILE A 351 24.07 13.15 14.24
N LYS A 352 24.89 12.11 14.31
CA LYS A 352 26.34 12.21 14.45
C LYS A 352 26.96 12.38 13.07
N LEU A 353 27.60 13.53 12.84
CA LEU A 353 28.28 13.85 11.58
C LEU A 353 29.77 13.52 11.64
N SER A 354 30.38 13.69 12.82
CA SER A 354 31.76 13.31 13.13
C SER A 354 31.89 12.96 14.62
N THR A 355 33.10 12.72 15.11
CA THR A 355 33.35 12.48 16.55
C THR A 355 32.94 13.67 17.42
N GLU A 356 33.12 14.89 16.92
CA GLU A 356 32.89 16.13 17.68
C GLU A 356 31.63 16.90 17.24
N ASN A 357 31.10 16.60 16.05
CA ASN A 357 29.96 17.32 15.49
C ASN A 357 28.70 16.46 15.47
N SER A 358 27.63 16.99 16.08
CA SER A 358 26.30 16.40 16.02
C SER A 358 25.23 17.50 15.89
N LEU A 359 24.12 17.14 15.26
CA LEU A 359 22.95 18.02 15.09
C LEU A 359 21.70 17.26 15.47
N SER A 360 20.60 17.94 15.78
CA SER A 360 19.30 17.27 15.72
C SER A 360 18.99 16.86 14.28
N LEU A 361 18.21 15.80 14.07
CA LEU A 361 17.77 15.38 12.74
C LEU A 361 16.97 16.50 12.06
N ASP A 362 16.22 17.27 12.84
CA ASP A 362 15.56 18.48 12.35
C ASP A 362 16.56 19.49 11.76
N ALA A 363 17.58 19.87 12.53
CA ALA A 363 18.60 20.82 12.09
C ALA A 363 19.41 20.28 10.91
N TYR A 364 19.75 18.99 10.93
CA TYR A 364 20.42 18.32 9.82
C TYR A 364 19.61 18.40 8.53
N ILE A 365 18.31 18.05 8.59
CA ILE A 365 17.41 18.12 7.44
C ILE A 365 17.28 19.56 6.92
N ASN A 366 17.20 20.55 7.79
CA ASN A 366 17.09 21.95 7.37
C ASN A 366 18.38 22.48 6.70
N GLN A 367 19.55 21.88 6.98
CA GLN A 367 20.83 22.24 6.37
C GLN A 367 21.09 21.53 5.03
N CYS A 368 20.43 20.40 4.78
CA CYS A 368 20.56 19.64 3.53
C CYS A 368 19.91 20.36 2.34
N GLN A 369 20.52 20.19 1.16
CA GLN A 369 19.95 20.65 -0.10
C GLN A 369 19.14 19.54 -0.75
N TRP A 370 17.82 19.60 -0.59
CA TRP A 370 16.93 18.57 -1.12
C TRP A 370 16.58 18.83 -2.59
N PRO A 371 16.75 17.83 -3.48
CA PRO A 371 16.33 17.97 -4.88
C PRO A 371 14.84 18.35 -4.99
N GLY A 372 14.54 19.27 -5.90
CA GLY A 372 13.17 19.61 -6.31
C GLY A 372 12.33 20.44 -5.31
N GLY A 373 12.94 21.08 -4.30
CA GLY A 373 12.19 21.97 -3.39
C GLY A 373 11.17 21.24 -2.51
N SER A 374 11.47 19.99 -2.16
CA SER A 374 10.58 19.12 -1.39
C SER A 374 10.16 19.74 -0.04
N ASP A 375 8.88 19.58 0.31
CA ASP A 375 8.33 20.01 1.61
C ASP A 375 9.07 19.31 2.76
N LEU A 376 9.75 20.10 3.60
CA LEU A 376 10.57 19.61 4.70
C LEU A 376 9.78 18.76 5.71
N THR A 377 8.48 19.00 5.88
CA THR A 377 7.65 18.18 6.78
C THR A 377 7.49 16.74 6.27
N VAL A 378 7.51 16.57 4.95
CA VAL A 378 7.52 15.25 4.29
C VAL A 378 8.83 14.54 4.56
N ILE A 379 9.94 15.23 4.32
CA ILE A 379 11.28 14.68 4.51
C ILE A 379 11.48 14.27 5.98
N LYS A 380 11.09 15.12 6.93
CA LYS A 380 11.15 14.81 8.37
C LYS A 380 10.35 13.57 8.74
N SER A 381 9.12 13.46 8.23
CA SER A 381 8.27 12.29 8.49
C SER A 381 8.87 11.01 7.90
N GLN A 382 9.31 11.05 6.64
CA GLN A 382 9.93 9.91 5.97
C GLN A 382 11.26 9.51 6.60
N ALA A 383 12.09 10.47 7.02
CA ALA A 383 13.35 10.19 7.70
C ALA A 383 13.12 9.45 9.02
N ALA A 384 12.14 9.89 9.83
CA ALA A 384 11.77 9.20 11.07
C ALA A 384 11.28 7.77 10.79
N GLU A 385 10.41 7.59 9.81
CA GLU A 385 9.88 6.27 9.42
C GLU A 385 10.99 5.35 8.84
N GLN A 386 11.93 5.90 8.08
CA GLN A 386 13.08 5.17 7.56
C GLN A 386 14.01 4.68 8.67
N ILE A 387 14.26 5.51 9.69
CA ILE A 387 15.04 5.11 10.88
C ILE A 387 14.35 3.98 11.61
N MET A 388 13.03 4.08 11.83
CA MET A 388 12.24 3.02 12.45
C MET A 388 12.31 1.72 11.67
N VAL A 389 12.16 1.77 10.34
CA VAL A 389 12.29 0.60 9.45
C VAL A 389 13.68 -0.01 9.57
N LYS A 390 14.74 0.81 9.54
CA LYS A 390 16.13 0.31 9.64
C LYS A 390 16.38 -0.38 10.99
N ALA A 391 15.82 0.15 12.07
CA ALA A 391 15.93 -0.46 13.39
C ALA A 391 15.29 -1.85 13.42
N LEU A 392 14.05 -1.99 12.90
CA LEU A 392 13.42 -3.30 12.76
C LEU A 392 14.31 -4.26 11.98
N ALA A 393 14.91 -3.81 10.87
CA ALA A 393 15.73 -4.66 10.02
C ALA A 393 17.03 -5.15 10.69
N LEU A 394 17.44 -4.51 11.80
CA LEU A 394 18.60 -4.91 12.59
C LEU A 394 18.21 -5.71 13.85
N GLY A 395 17.00 -6.27 13.88
CA GLY A 395 16.48 -7.02 15.02
C GLY A 395 15.81 -6.15 16.08
N GLY A 396 15.63 -4.85 15.80
CA GLY A 396 14.88 -3.93 16.63
C GLY A 396 13.44 -4.40 16.88
N HIS A 397 12.97 -4.36 18.12
CA HIS A 397 11.63 -4.73 18.50
C HIS A 397 10.69 -3.53 18.30
N ALA A 398 9.68 -3.71 17.44
CA ALA A 398 8.52 -2.82 17.44
C ALA A 398 7.79 -2.95 18.79
N PRO A 399 7.32 -1.85 19.40
CA PRO A 399 6.44 -1.95 20.55
C PRO A 399 5.23 -2.85 20.29
N ASN A 400 4.78 -3.53 21.36
CA ASN A 400 3.60 -4.39 21.30
C ASN A 400 2.38 -3.65 20.73
N GLY A 401 1.65 -4.35 19.86
CA GLY A 401 0.42 -3.86 19.24
C GLY A 401 0.63 -2.92 18.05
N ILE A 402 1.85 -2.60 17.62
CA ILE A 402 2.04 -1.75 16.43
C ILE A 402 1.56 -2.44 15.14
N PHE A 403 1.80 -3.74 15.03
CA PHE A 403 1.25 -4.58 13.96
C PHE A 403 -0.01 -5.34 14.39
N ASN A 404 -0.55 -5.04 15.57
CA ASN A 404 -1.89 -5.46 16.01
C ASN A 404 -2.63 -4.26 16.60
N PRO A 405 -2.97 -3.22 15.80
CA PRO A 405 -3.43 -1.96 16.40
C PRO A 405 -4.88 -2.02 16.91
N PHE A 406 -5.70 -2.96 16.46
CA PHE A 406 -7.16 -2.82 16.53
C PHE A 406 -7.81 -3.69 17.58
N THR A 407 -8.90 -3.15 18.13
CA THR A 407 -9.80 -3.86 19.03
C THR A 407 -11.11 -4.24 18.32
N SER A 408 -11.51 -3.52 17.26
CA SER A 408 -12.74 -3.80 16.50
C SER A 408 -12.73 -3.25 15.06
N ILE A 409 -13.51 -3.89 14.18
CA ILE A 409 -13.86 -3.42 12.83
C ILE A 409 -15.37 -3.23 12.77
N VAL A 410 -15.82 -2.02 12.48
CA VAL A 410 -17.24 -1.65 12.38
C VAL A 410 -17.62 -1.49 10.90
N ASP A 411 -18.67 -2.21 10.52
CA ASP A 411 -19.27 -2.12 9.20
C ASP A 411 -20.41 -1.09 9.26
N ASN A 412 -20.26 0.05 8.57
CA ASN A 412 -21.26 1.12 8.51
C ASN A 412 -22.05 1.11 7.19
N THR A 413 -22.22 -0.07 6.61
CA THR A 413 -23.06 -0.24 5.43
C THR A 413 -24.49 0.27 5.71
N GLN A 414 -25.06 0.97 4.72
CA GLN A 414 -26.37 1.66 4.76
C GLN A 414 -26.44 3.05 5.43
N LEU A 415 -25.48 3.46 6.28
CA LEU A 415 -25.53 4.79 6.94
C LEU A 415 -25.23 5.98 6.02
N LEU A 416 -24.73 5.73 4.80
CA LEU A 416 -24.41 6.79 3.82
C LEU A 416 -25.63 7.48 3.20
N ALA A 417 -26.86 7.24 3.67
CA ALA A 417 -28.08 7.77 3.04
C ALA A 417 -28.25 9.29 3.20
N ALA A 418 -27.47 9.94 4.07
CA ALA A 418 -27.60 11.39 4.29
C ALA A 418 -26.27 12.17 4.37
N ALA A 419 -25.16 11.56 4.83
CA ALA A 419 -23.97 12.34 5.19
C ALA A 419 -22.99 12.61 4.03
N ALA A 420 -22.89 11.72 3.03
CA ALA A 420 -21.86 11.84 1.98
C ALA A 420 -22.28 12.62 0.72
N LEU A 421 -23.51 13.16 0.70
CA LEU A 421 -24.01 14.04 -0.36
C LEU A 421 -24.11 15.51 0.09
N ALA A 422 -23.85 15.79 1.37
CA ALA A 422 -24.05 17.11 1.99
C ALA A 422 -22.75 17.75 2.53
N GLU A 423 -21.64 17.03 2.52
CA GLU A 423 -20.26 17.55 2.70
C GLU A 423 -19.53 17.49 1.35
#